data_AF-A0A2W6E921-F1
#
_entry.id   AF-A0A2W6E921-F1
#
_cell.length_a   1.000
_cell.length_b   1.000
_cell.length_c   1.000
_cell.angle_alpha   90.00
_cell.angle_beta   90.00
_cell.angle_gamma   90.00
#
_symmetry.space_group_name_H-M   'P 1'
#
loop_
_entity.id
_entity.type
_entity.pdbx_description
1 polymer ?
#
loop_
_entity_poly.entity_id
_entity_poly.type
_entity_poly.pdbx_seq_one_letter_code
_entity_poly.pdbx_strand_id
1 'polypeptide(L)'
;MGRSNGRGRRQQTVRTNQAYKVDSAGEALAIAGRVLAWCGRLAWRWRTELLLALPVVAVYAVVFDLLTEVWGDLAAAALAGVVLGWPRSRRLVIARLGCARSRRLILATLAETRADNSSGRLPLVLRSRTTPSGQRLLLRCRVGHSAELLEARVEELRAGARCRNVTITRDPNRSHRVTLQVIRRDTLNGATVASVLLPVARRITAVPAARGAVEEPGPPDAVEAADAEPEAQR
;
A
#
# COMPACT_ATOMS: atom_id res chain seq x y z
N MET A 1 16.56 -51.96 73.53
CA MET A 1 17.00 -50.69 74.18
C MET A 1 18.10 -50.11 73.30
N GLY A 2 18.09 -48.88 72.79
CA GLY A 2 17.21 -47.74 72.95
C GLY A 2 17.56 -46.66 71.91
N ARG A 3 16.55 -45.83 71.62
CA ARG A 3 16.49 -44.51 70.96
C ARG A 3 17.81 -43.74 70.76
N SER A 4 17.97 -43.12 69.59
CA SER A 4 17.69 -41.68 69.31
C SER A 4 18.37 -41.29 67.99
N ASN A 5 17.64 -41.07 66.89
CA ASN A 5 17.01 -39.81 66.48
C ASN A 5 17.98 -38.61 66.42
N GLY A 6 18.40 -38.26 65.19
CA GLY A 6 19.27 -37.12 64.92
C GLY A 6 19.25 -36.74 63.44
N ARG A 7 18.08 -36.41 62.89
CA ARG A 7 17.96 -35.80 61.55
C ARG A 7 18.53 -34.38 61.60
N GLY A 8 19.81 -34.25 61.27
CA GLY A 8 20.44 -32.97 61.00
C GLY A 8 19.87 -32.35 59.73
N ARG A 9 18.79 -31.57 59.86
CA ARG A 9 18.35 -30.64 58.81
C ARG A 9 19.49 -29.65 58.59
N ARG A 10 20.22 -29.83 57.49
CA ARG A 10 21.11 -28.79 56.95
C ARG A 10 20.22 -27.61 56.61
N GLN A 11 20.26 -26.58 57.47
CA GLN A 11 19.67 -25.29 57.16
C GLN A 11 20.46 -24.71 55.99
N GLN A 12 19.92 -24.89 54.80
CA GLN A 12 20.38 -24.21 53.60
C GLN A 12 19.87 -22.78 53.70
N THR A 13 20.61 -21.95 54.41
CA THR A 13 20.42 -20.49 54.42
C THR A 13 20.79 -19.99 53.03
N VAL A 14 19.80 -19.97 52.15
CA VAL A 14 19.86 -19.25 50.88
C VAL A 14 20.08 -17.78 51.25
N ARG A 15 21.33 -17.33 51.18
CA ARG A 15 21.69 -15.92 51.28
C ARG A 15 21.09 -15.21 50.06
N THR A 16 19.83 -14.79 50.15
CA THR A 16 19.24 -13.75 49.32
C THR A 16 19.83 -12.41 49.73
N ASN A 17 21.12 -12.22 49.47
CA ASN A 17 21.83 -10.95 49.64
C ASN A 17 22.60 -10.65 48.36
N GLN A 18 21.86 -10.52 47.26
CA GLN A 18 22.22 -9.54 46.25
C GLN A 18 21.15 -8.47 46.32
N ALA A 19 21.41 -7.48 47.17
CA ALA A 19 20.91 -6.15 46.96
C ALA A 19 21.39 -5.72 45.58
N TYR A 20 20.62 -6.06 44.54
CA TYR A 20 20.63 -5.37 43.27
C TYR A 20 20.18 -3.96 43.61
N LYS A 21 21.13 -3.14 44.06
CA LYS A 21 20.98 -1.69 44.13
C LYS A 21 20.95 -1.29 42.66
N VAL A 22 19.76 -1.45 42.07
CA VAL A 22 19.42 -0.89 40.77
C VAL A 22 19.92 0.54 40.86
N ASP A 23 20.91 0.92 40.05
CA ASP A 23 21.14 2.33 39.79
C ASP A 23 19.90 2.80 39.03
N SER A 24 18.85 3.08 39.80
CA SER A 24 17.51 3.42 39.32
C SER A 24 17.56 4.64 38.41
N ALA A 25 18.53 5.53 38.64
CA ALA A 25 18.85 6.64 37.76
C ALA A 25 19.34 6.18 36.37
N GLY A 26 20.24 5.19 36.31
CA GLY A 26 20.78 4.66 35.06
C GLY A 26 19.75 3.89 34.23
N GLU A 27 18.93 3.05 34.88
CA GLU A 27 17.83 2.35 34.22
C GLU A 27 16.72 3.32 33.79
N ALA A 28 16.39 4.33 34.60
CA ALA A 28 15.42 5.37 34.24
C ALA A 28 15.89 6.19 33.02
N LEU A 29 17.17 6.55 32.95
CA LEU A 29 17.74 7.25 31.79
C LEU A 29 17.73 6.37 30.53
N ALA A 30 18.02 5.07 30.65
CA ALA A 30 17.97 4.14 29.53
C ALA A 30 16.54 3.88 29.03
N ILE A 31 15.54 3.85 29.93
CA ILE A 31 14.12 3.77 29.57
C ILE A 31 13.69 5.09 28.92
N ALA A 32 14.01 6.23 29.52
CA ALA A 32 13.71 7.56 28.99
C ALA A 32 14.29 7.75 27.59
N GLY A 33 15.55 7.38 27.35
CA GLY A 33 16.18 7.44 26.03
C GLY A 33 15.50 6.55 24.99
N ARG A 34 15.05 5.34 25.37
CA ARG A 34 14.28 4.44 24.49
C ARG A 34 12.90 4.99 24.16
N VAL A 35 12.22 5.57 25.14
CA VAL A 35 10.94 6.26 24.97
C VAL A 35 11.12 7.49 24.09
N LEU A 36 12.16 8.30 24.29
CA LEU A 36 12.43 9.50 23.49
C LEU A 36 12.77 9.14 22.04
N ALA A 37 13.56 8.09 21.83
CA ALA A 37 13.84 7.57 20.49
C ALA A 37 12.58 6.97 19.83
N TRP A 38 11.71 6.34 20.61
CA TRP A 38 10.43 5.83 20.13
C TRP A 38 9.45 6.95 19.77
N CYS A 39 9.29 7.94 20.64
CA CYS A 39 8.54 9.17 20.41
C CYS A 39 9.10 9.96 19.23
N GLY A 40 10.42 10.05 19.09
CA GLY A 40 11.08 10.67 17.94
C GLY A 40 10.82 9.92 16.64
N ARG A 41 10.89 8.58 16.65
CA ARG A 41 10.51 7.75 15.49
C ARG A 41 9.02 7.85 15.16
N LEU A 42 8.17 7.96 16.18
CA LEU A 42 6.73 8.13 16.03
C LEU A 42 6.41 9.53 15.49
N ALA A 43 6.99 10.58 16.06
CA ALA A 43 6.89 11.96 15.59
C ALA A 43 7.42 12.11 14.17
N TRP A 44 8.51 11.43 13.81
CA TRP A 44 9.03 11.39 12.44
C TRP A 44 8.07 10.66 11.48
N ARG A 45 7.45 9.57 11.94
CA ARG A 45 6.35 8.90 11.23
C ARG A 45 5.22 9.91 10.97
N TRP A 46 4.86 10.69 11.99
CA TRP A 46 3.76 11.65 11.98
C TRP A 46 4.20 13.06 11.57
N ARG A 47 5.41 13.27 11.00
CA ARG A 47 5.92 14.64 10.74
C ARG A 47 4.98 15.45 9.86
N THR A 48 4.29 14.79 8.93
CA THR A 48 3.33 15.42 8.03
C THR A 48 2.02 15.77 8.71
N GLU A 49 1.66 15.05 9.77
CA GLU A 49 0.48 15.29 10.60
C GLU A 49 0.80 16.38 11.63
N LEU A 50 1.99 16.34 12.24
CA LEU A 50 2.49 17.38 13.14
C LEU A 50 2.71 18.71 12.43
N LEU A 51 3.30 18.72 11.23
CA LEU A 51 3.41 19.94 10.41
C LEU A 51 2.04 20.54 10.05
N LEU A 52 1.00 19.72 10.06
CA LEU A 52 -0.37 20.16 9.77
C LEU A 52 -1.13 20.60 11.01
N ALA A 53 -0.86 19.97 12.15
CA ALA A 53 -1.38 20.38 13.45
C ALA A 53 -0.71 21.67 13.95
N LEU A 54 0.58 21.86 13.67
CA LEU A 54 1.37 22.99 14.12
C LEU A 54 0.75 24.37 13.80
N PRO A 55 0.29 24.68 12.56
CA PRO A 55 -0.35 25.96 12.30
C PRO A 55 -1.68 26.13 13.05
N VAL A 56 -2.43 25.05 13.27
CA VAL A 56 -3.69 25.09 14.05
C VAL A 56 -3.39 25.42 15.50
N VAL A 57 -2.39 24.76 16.09
CA VAL A 57 -1.95 25.01 17.48
C VAL A 57 -1.34 26.41 17.63
N ALA A 58 -0.55 26.86 16.65
CA ALA A 58 0.05 28.20 16.68
C ALA A 58 -1.01 29.31 16.58
N VAL A 59 -2.02 29.13 15.72
CA VAL A 59 -3.18 30.02 15.67
C VAL A 59 -3.92 30.02 17.00
N TYR A 60 -4.20 28.84 17.56
CA TYR A 60 -4.91 28.72 18.83
C TYR A 60 -4.19 29.48 19.95
N ALA A 61 -2.87 29.30 20.07
CA ALA A 61 -2.05 29.98 21.07
C ALA A 61 -2.10 31.51 20.91
N VAL A 62 -1.95 32.02 19.68
CA VAL A 62 -1.99 33.46 19.41
C VAL A 62 -3.38 34.05 19.68
N VAL A 63 -4.45 33.35 19.31
CA VAL A 63 -5.83 33.82 19.51
C VAL A 63 -6.23 33.81 20.98
N PHE A 64 -5.75 32.82 21.75
CA PHE A 64 -5.98 32.72 23.19
C PHE A 64 -5.30 33.85 23.97
N ASP A 65 -4.12 34.31 23.53
CA ASP A 65 -3.42 35.44 24.16
C ASP A 65 -4.06 36.81 23.87
N LEU A 66 -4.88 36.93 22.82
CA LEU A 66 -5.41 38.20 22.31
C LEU A 66 -6.89 38.45 22.63
N LEU A 67 -7.66 37.43 23.03
CA LEU A 67 -9.11 37.55 23.27
C LEU A 67 -9.54 36.95 24.61
N THR A 68 -10.63 37.45 25.18
CA THR A 68 -11.33 36.82 26.31
C THR A 68 -11.72 35.37 25.97
N GLU A 69 -11.65 34.49 26.97
CA GLU A 69 -11.71 33.00 26.87
C GLU A 69 -12.76 32.49 25.85
N VAL A 70 -13.97 33.06 25.86
CA VAL A 70 -15.09 32.66 24.99
C VAL A 70 -14.90 33.07 23.52
N TRP A 71 -14.37 34.26 23.26
CA TRP A 71 -14.16 34.74 21.88
C TRP A 71 -12.91 34.14 21.25
N GLY A 72 -11.91 33.81 22.06
CA GLY A 72 -10.73 33.07 21.62
C GLY A 72 -11.10 31.70 21.06
N ASP A 73 -11.91 30.94 21.80
CA ASP A 73 -12.40 29.62 21.36
C ASP A 73 -13.24 29.71 20.08
N LEU A 74 -14.14 30.69 19.99
CA LEU A 74 -15.00 30.87 18.81
C LEU A 74 -14.19 31.29 17.57
N ALA A 75 -13.22 32.20 17.73
CA ALA A 75 -12.34 32.63 16.65
C ALA A 75 -11.39 31.50 16.20
N ALA A 76 -10.86 30.71 17.13
CA ALA A 76 -10.06 29.53 16.81
C ALA A 76 -10.88 28.45 16.09
N ALA A 77 -12.11 28.18 16.54
CA ALA A 77 -13.02 27.23 15.88
C ALA A 77 -13.41 27.72 14.47
N ALA A 78 -13.68 29.01 14.29
CA ALA A 78 -13.95 29.60 12.99
C ALA A 78 -12.75 29.50 12.04
N LEU A 79 -11.54 29.84 12.52
CA LEU A 79 -10.34 29.76 11.68
C LEU A 79 -9.96 28.31 11.36
N ALA A 80 -10.05 27.40 12.33
CA ALA A 80 -9.91 25.96 12.10
C ALA A 80 -10.95 25.48 11.08
N GLY A 81 -12.19 25.96 11.19
CA GLY A 81 -13.27 25.72 10.23
C GLY A 81 -12.97 26.23 8.82
N VAL A 82 -12.33 27.39 8.67
CA VAL A 82 -11.90 27.93 7.37
C VAL A 82 -10.72 27.15 6.80
N VAL A 83 -9.70 26.85 7.60
CA VAL A 83 -8.50 26.12 7.18
C VAL A 83 -8.83 24.66 6.83
N LEU A 84 -9.67 24.00 7.64
CA LEU A 84 -10.18 22.66 7.37
C LEU A 84 -11.25 22.68 6.28
N GLY A 85 -12.06 23.74 6.20
CA GLY A 85 -13.08 23.92 5.17
C GLY A 85 -12.48 24.14 3.78
N TRP A 86 -11.25 24.65 3.69
CA TRP A 86 -10.59 24.92 2.43
C TRP A 86 -10.35 23.63 1.63
N PRO A 87 -11.01 23.42 0.48
CA PRO A 87 -10.96 22.13 -0.22
C PRO A 87 -9.56 21.79 -0.74
N ARG A 88 -8.71 22.79 -0.99
CA ARG A 88 -7.32 22.57 -1.43
C ARG A 88 -6.42 22.05 -0.30
N SER A 89 -6.63 22.51 0.94
CA SER A 89 -5.84 22.05 2.09
C SER A 89 -6.14 20.57 2.34
N ARG A 90 -7.43 20.20 2.51
CA ARG A 90 -7.87 18.82 2.69
C ARG A 90 -7.34 17.87 1.61
N ARG A 91 -7.39 18.28 0.34
CA ARG A 91 -6.86 17.48 -0.79
C ARG A 91 -5.36 17.23 -0.65
N LEU A 92 -4.59 18.25 -0.28
CA LEU A 92 -3.15 18.13 -0.03
C LEU A 92 -2.84 17.22 1.17
N VAL A 93 -3.60 17.34 2.25
CA VAL A 93 -3.45 16.50 3.45
C VAL A 93 -3.69 15.04 3.12
N ILE A 94 -4.85 14.74 2.55
CA ILE A 94 -5.25 13.38 2.18
C ILE A 94 -4.24 12.78 1.18
N ALA A 95 -3.75 13.58 0.23
CA ALA A 95 -2.70 13.20 -0.70
C ALA A 95 -1.41 12.77 0.04
N ARG A 96 -0.93 13.59 0.98
CA ARG A 96 0.32 13.32 1.71
C ARG A 96 0.19 12.14 2.67
N LEU A 97 -0.92 12.05 3.41
CA LEU A 97 -1.22 10.92 4.28
C LEU A 97 -1.34 9.63 3.49
N GLY A 98 -2.01 9.68 2.34
CA GLY A 98 -2.11 8.56 1.41
C GLY A 98 -0.71 8.07 0.99
N CYS A 99 0.16 8.98 0.57
CA CYS A 99 1.54 8.65 0.18
C CYS A 99 2.34 8.02 1.32
N ALA A 100 2.25 8.58 2.53
CA ALA A 100 2.93 8.04 3.70
C ALA A 100 2.41 6.63 4.04
N ARG A 101 1.10 6.42 3.98
CA ARG A 101 0.46 5.12 4.22
C ARG A 101 0.92 4.07 3.22
N SER A 102 0.87 4.34 1.91
CA SER A 102 1.31 3.34 0.92
C SER A 102 2.80 3.05 1.03
N ARG A 103 3.63 4.05 1.34
CA ARG A 103 5.06 3.82 1.62
C ARG A 103 5.24 2.83 2.76
N ARG A 104 4.54 3.01 3.88
CA ARG A 104 4.64 2.11 5.04
C ARG A 104 4.12 0.71 4.72
N LEU A 105 2.99 0.60 4.03
CA LEU A 105 2.41 -0.69 3.66
C LEU A 105 3.32 -1.45 2.70
N ILE A 106 3.86 -0.80 1.66
CA ILE A 106 4.79 -1.44 0.73
C ILE A 106 6.06 -1.91 1.44
N LEU A 107 6.65 -1.08 2.30
CA LEU A 107 7.85 -1.47 3.05
C LEU A 107 7.58 -2.59 4.04
N ALA A 108 6.43 -2.57 4.73
CA ALA A 108 6.01 -3.65 5.62
C ALA A 108 5.77 -4.95 4.84
N THR A 109 5.15 -4.87 3.67
CA THR A 109 4.91 -6.05 2.82
C THR A 109 6.23 -6.65 2.34
N LEU A 110 7.16 -5.81 1.89
CA LEU A 110 8.49 -6.24 1.47
C LEU A 110 9.29 -6.87 2.62
N ALA A 111 9.12 -6.37 3.85
CA ALA A 111 9.73 -6.97 5.03
C ALA A 111 9.13 -8.36 5.31
N GLU A 112 7.81 -8.47 5.28
CA GLU A 112 7.10 -9.68 5.68
C GLU A 112 7.24 -10.79 4.66
N THR A 113 7.35 -10.45 3.38
CA THR A 113 7.58 -11.43 2.33
C THR A 113 9.04 -11.84 2.22
N ARG A 114 9.94 -11.27 3.06
CA ARG A 114 11.40 -11.45 2.95
C ARG A 114 11.90 -11.11 1.55
N ALA A 115 11.45 -9.96 1.05
CA ALA A 115 12.01 -9.34 -0.16
C ALA A 115 13.22 -8.47 0.21
N ASP A 116 13.88 -8.75 1.33
CA ASP A 116 15.12 -8.14 1.74
C ASP A 116 16.31 -8.79 1.00
N ASN A 117 17.42 -8.06 0.96
CA ASN A 117 18.66 -8.67 0.48
C ASN A 117 19.27 -9.57 1.56
N SER A 118 20.33 -10.31 1.25
CA SER A 118 21.06 -11.14 2.22
C SER A 118 21.58 -10.37 3.45
N SER A 119 21.63 -9.03 3.37
CA SER A 119 22.01 -8.14 4.46
C SER A 119 20.81 -7.55 5.23
N GLY A 120 19.57 -8.03 5.02
CA GLY A 120 18.37 -7.56 5.70
C GLY A 120 17.90 -6.15 5.30
N ARG A 121 18.36 -5.62 4.16
CA ARG A 121 18.03 -4.26 3.71
C ARG A 121 16.89 -4.29 2.70
N LEU A 122 15.95 -3.36 2.85
CA LEU A 122 14.84 -3.16 1.92
C LEU A 122 15.16 -2.13 0.81
N PRO A 123 14.44 -2.15 -0.32
CA PRO A 123 14.49 -1.10 -1.33
C PRO A 123 14.20 0.29 -0.73
N LEU A 124 14.95 1.30 -1.16
CA LEU A 124 14.79 2.65 -0.64
C LEU A 124 13.70 3.40 -1.41
N VAL A 125 12.65 3.85 -0.72
CA VAL A 125 11.62 4.72 -1.32
C VAL A 125 12.18 6.15 -1.43
N LEU A 126 12.54 6.55 -2.65
CA LEU A 126 13.10 7.87 -2.97
C LEU A 126 12.02 8.96 -2.97
N ARG A 127 10.90 8.70 -3.63
CA ARG A 127 9.83 9.70 -3.82
C ARG A 127 8.47 9.02 -3.80
N SER A 128 7.47 9.71 -3.28
CA SER A 128 6.07 9.33 -3.40
C SER A 128 5.27 10.52 -3.91
N ARG A 129 4.43 10.31 -4.92
CA ARG A 129 3.56 11.33 -5.51
C ARG A 129 2.15 10.76 -5.71
N THR A 130 1.13 11.60 -5.58
CA THR A 130 -0.25 11.21 -5.91
C THR A 130 -0.47 11.25 -7.42
N THR A 131 -1.28 10.32 -7.91
CA THR A 131 -1.80 10.29 -9.28
C THR A 131 -3.33 10.25 -9.24
N PRO A 132 -4.05 10.59 -10.32
CA PRO A 132 -5.51 10.50 -10.37
C PRO A 132 -6.04 9.10 -10.00
N SER A 133 -5.35 8.05 -10.46
CA SER A 133 -5.67 6.64 -10.19
C SER A 133 -5.21 6.11 -8.82
N GLY A 134 -4.37 6.86 -8.11
CA GLY A 134 -3.77 6.39 -6.87
C GLY A 134 -2.46 7.08 -6.55
N GLN A 135 -1.37 6.32 -6.55
CA GLN A 135 -0.06 6.81 -6.09
C GLN A 135 1.09 6.19 -6.89
N ARG A 136 2.16 6.96 -7.06
CA ARG A 136 3.39 6.55 -7.73
C ARG A 136 4.56 6.68 -6.75
N LEU A 137 5.25 5.56 -6.52
CA LEU A 137 6.43 5.46 -5.68
C LEU A 137 7.65 5.22 -6.56
N LEU A 138 8.72 5.98 -6.33
CA LEU A 138 10.02 5.74 -6.94
C LEU A 138 10.88 4.99 -5.94
N LEU A 139 11.24 3.76 -6.27
CA LEU A 139 12.10 2.89 -5.50
C LEU A 139 13.51 2.91 -6.08
N ARG A 140 14.49 2.87 -5.19
CA ARG A 140 15.88 2.55 -5.51
C ARG A 140 16.16 1.13 -5.05
N CYS A 141 16.34 0.23 -6.00
CA CYS A 141 16.80 -1.12 -5.74
C CYS A 141 18.22 -1.06 -5.18
N ARG A 142 18.45 -1.74 -4.06
CA ARG A 142 19.79 -1.95 -3.52
C ARG A 142 20.38 -3.21 -4.17
N VAL A 143 21.66 -3.46 -3.89
CA VAL A 143 22.33 -4.71 -4.30
C VAL A 143 21.53 -5.90 -3.76
N GLY A 144 21.15 -6.81 -4.65
CA GLY A 144 20.26 -7.95 -4.37
C GLY A 144 18.79 -7.73 -4.76
N HIS A 145 18.40 -6.53 -5.17
CA HIS A 145 17.06 -6.25 -5.71
C HIS A 145 17.12 -5.98 -7.19
N SER A 146 16.16 -6.52 -7.92
CA SER A 146 15.93 -6.22 -9.33
C SER A 146 14.46 -5.85 -9.57
N ALA A 147 14.14 -5.31 -10.74
CA ALA A 147 12.75 -5.01 -11.09
C ALA A 147 11.95 -6.32 -11.24
N GLU A 148 12.58 -7.33 -11.82
CA GLU A 148 12.04 -8.65 -12.10
C GLU A 148 11.68 -9.39 -10.81
N LEU A 149 12.51 -9.26 -9.76
CA LEU A 149 12.21 -9.80 -8.42
C LEU A 149 10.96 -9.16 -7.81
N LEU A 150 10.77 -7.85 -8.01
CA LEU A 150 9.58 -7.15 -7.51
C LEU A 150 8.34 -7.51 -8.35
N GLU A 151 8.52 -7.70 -9.66
CA GLU A 151 7.47 -8.14 -10.59
C GLU A 151 6.94 -9.53 -10.23
N ALA A 152 7.82 -10.45 -9.87
CA ALA A 152 7.44 -11.79 -9.38
C ALA A 152 6.56 -11.75 -8.11
N ARG A 153 6.60 -10.65 -7.36
CA ARG A 153 5.86 -10.46 -6.10
C ARG A 153 4.77 -9.38 -6.18
N VAL A 154 4.34 -9.03 -7.38
CA VAL A 154 3.30 -8.01 -7.60
C VAL A 154 2.02 -8.33 -6.84
N GLU A 155 1.62 -9.61 -6.80
CA GLU A 155 0.39 -10.02 -6.10
C GLU A 155 0.48 -9.82 -4.58
N GLU A 156 1.62 -10.13 -3.97
CA GLU A 156 1.88 -9.88 -2.55
C GLU A 156 1.84 -8.37 -2.26
N LEU A 157 2.51 -7.58 -3.11
CA LEU A 157 2.52 -6.12 -3.01
C LEU A 157 1.12 -5.53 -3.16
N ARG A 158 0.31 -6.07 -4.08
CA ARG A 158 -1.08 -5.67 -4.30
C ARG A 158 -1.95 -5.95 -3.08
N ALA A 159 -1.83 -7.14 -2.50
CA ALA A 159 -2.54 -7.53 -1.29
C ALA A 159 -2.10 -6.67 -0.09
N GLY A 160 -0.80 -6.54 0.15
CA GLY A 160 -0.24 -5.81 1.28
C GLY A 160 -0.49 -4.29 1.21
N ALA A 161 -0.43 -3.70 0.01
CA ALA A 161 -0.77 -2.30 -0.19
C ALA A 161 -2.28 -2.01 -0.14
N ARG A 162 -3.14 -3.04 -0.10
CA ARG A 162 -4.60 -2.96 -0.13
C ARG A 162 -5.11 -2.14 -1.31
N CYS A 163 -4.67 -2.48 -2.52
CA CYS A 163 -5.02 -1.76 -3.73
C CYS A 163 -5.60 -2.69 -4.80
N ARG A 164 -6.23 -2.10 -5.82
CA ARG A 164 -6.85 -2.86 -6.92
C ARG A 164 -5.80 -3.48 -7.82
N ASN A 165 -4.75 -2.72 -8.15
CA ASN A 165 -3.65 -3.20 -8.98
C ASN A 165 -2.33 -2.51 -8.62
N VAL A 166 -1.21 -3.18 -8.87
CA VAL A 166 0.15 -2.63 -8.76
C VAL A 166 0.85 -2.86 -10.09
N THR A 167 1.36 -1.78 -10.68
CA THR A 167 2.18 -1.86 -11.89
C THR A 167 3.60 -1.47 -11.55
N ILE A 168 4.55 -2.25 -12.01
CA ILE A 168 5.97 -2.01 -11.85
C ILE A 168 6.53 -1.58 -13.21
N THR A 169 7.36 -0.56 -13.23
CA THR A 169 7.97 -0.04 -14.45
C THR A 169 9.42 0.30 -14.16
N ARG A 170 10.33 -0.30 -14.92
CA ARG A 170 11.76 -0.01 -14.86
C ARG A 170 12.07 1.35 -15.47
N ASP A 171 13.02 2.07 -14.88
CA ASP A 171 13.56 3.29 -15.49
C ASP A 171 14.52 2.89 -16.64
N PRO A 172 14.31 3.34 -17.88
CA PRO A 172 15.12 2.95 -19.03
C PRO A 172 16.58 3.43 -18.89
N ASN A 173 16.81 4.54 -18.19
CA ASN A 173 18.13 5.13 -18.05
C ASN A 173 18.90 4.58 -16.85
N ARG A 174 18.20 3.98 -15.87
CA ARG A 174 18.79 3.59 -14.57
C ARG A 174 18.17 2.31 -14.06
N SER A 175 18.86 1.18 -14.22
CA SER A 175 18.43 -0.14 -13.74
C SER A 175 18.13 -0.21 -12.24
N HIS A 176 18.83 0.57 -11.43
CA HIS A 176 18.60 0.65 -9.98
C HIS A 176 17.34 1.44 -9.59
N ARG A 177 16.60 2.00 -10.54
CA ARG A 177 15.36 2.76 -10.28
C ARG A 177 14.16 2.04 -10.84
N VAL A 178 13.17 1.87 -9.97
CA VAL A 178 11.92 1.21 -10.29
C VAL A 178 10.77 2.10 -9.87
N THR A 179 9.84 2.35 -10.78
CA THR A 179 8.58 3.01 -10.48
C THR A 179 7.56 1.95 -10.11
N LEU A 180 6.95 2.09 -8.92
CA LEU A 180 5.81 1.30 -8.49
C LEU A 180 4.56 2.18 -8.50
N GLN A 181 3.59 1.83 -9.33
CA GLN A 181 2.31 2.51 -9.44
C GLN A 181 1.23 1.71 -8.70
N VAL A 182 0.72 2.29 -7.62
CA VAL A 182 -0.35 1.72 -6.79
C VAL A 182 -1.69 2.29 -7.28
N ILE A 183 -2.50 1.46 -7.92
CA ILE A 183 -3.80 1.83 -8.47
C ILE A 183 -4.89 1.47 -7.45
N ARG A 184 -5.54 2.49 -6.89
CA ARG A 184 -6.63 2.33 -5.91
C ARG A 184 -7.99 2.71 -6.47
N ARG A 185 -7.99 3.66 -7.41
CA ARG A 185 -9.20 4.18 -8.04
C ARG A 185 -9.11 3.94 -9.52
N ASP A 186 -10.24 3.51 -10.06
CA ASP A 186 -10.43 3.45 -11.48
C ASP A 186 -10.95 4.80 -11.95
N THR A 187 -10.14 5.50 -12.74
CA THR A 187 -10.50 6.81 -13.28
C THR A 187 -11.43 6.70 -14.49
N LEU A 188 -11.61 5.51 -15.05
CA LEU A 188 -12.43 5.27 -16.23
C LEU A 188 -13.82 4.73 -15.88
N ASN A 189 -13.99 4.10 -14.72
CA ASN A 189 -15.24 3.44 -14.32
C ASN A 189 -16.45 4.38 -14.10
N GLY A 190 -16.27 5.70 -14.22
CA GLY A 190 -17.35 6.69 -14.12
C GLY A 190 -17.20 7.88 -15.08
N ALA A 191 -16.22 7.83 -15.98
CA ALA A 191 -16.02 8.86 -17.00
C ALA A 191 -16.38 8.27 -18.35
N THR A 192 -17.48 8.76 -18.97
CA THR A 192 -17.78 8.48 -20.37
C THR A 192 -16.70 9.15 -21.22
N VAL A 193 -15.63 8.42 -21.52
CA VAL A 193 -14.59 8.92 -22.41
C VAL A 193 -15.17 8.92 -23.82
N ALA A 194 -15.49 10.11 -24.33
CA ALA A 194 -15.89 10.27 -25.72
C ALA A 194 -14.73 9.80 -26.61
N SER A 195 -14.84 8.59 -27.14
CA SER A 195 -13.83 8.03 -28.03
C SER A 195 -13.81 8.85 -29.33
N VAL A 196 -12.65 9.41 -29.66
CA VAL A 196 -12.40 10.11 -30.94
C VAL A 196 -12.61 9.17 -32.14
N LEU A 197 -12.52 7.86 -31.90
CA LEU A 197 -12.76 6.83 -32.92
C LEU A 197 -14.23 6.43 -33.02
N LEU A 198 -15.10 6.84 -32.09
CA LEU A 198 -16.52 6.47 -32.13
C LEU A 198 -17.23 6.92 -33.43
N PRO A 199 -16.95 8.11 -34.00
CA PRO A 199 -17.50 8.51 -35.29
C PRO A 199 -16.98 7.66 -36.45
N VAL A 200 -15.71 7.26 -36.43
CA VAL A 200 -15.08 6.43 -37.47
C VAL A 200 -15.59 4.99 -37.39
N ALA A 201 -15.65 4.42 -36.19
CA ALA A 201 -16.19 3.10 -35.95
C ALA A 201 -17.65 3.01 -36.40
N ARG A 202 -18.48 4.02 -36.08
CA ARG A 202 -19.87 4.10 -36.59
C ARG A 202 -19.95 4.12 -38.11
N ARG A 203 -18.99 4.73 -38.82
CA ARG A 203 -18.97 4.72 -40.28
C ARG A 203 -18.57 3.37 -40.85
N ILE A 204 -17.66 2.66 -40.20
CA ILE A 204 -17.22 1.32 -40.60
C ILE A 204 -18.35 0.30 -40.37
N THR A 205 -19.06 0.37 -39.24
CA THR A 205 -20.21 -0.51 -38.96
C THR A 205 -21.50 -0.07 -39.63
N ALA A 206 -21.61 1.18 -40.09
CA ALA A 206 -22.73 1.65 -40.91
C ALA A 206 -22.57 1.29 -42.39
N VAL A 207 -21.51 0.59 -42.79
CA VAL A 207 -21.54 -0.13 -44.07
C VAL A 207 -22.63 -1.18 -43.93
N PRO A 208 -23.77 -1.06 -44.64
CA PRO A 208 -24.75 -2.13 -44.63
C PRO A 208 -24.04 -3.39 -45.10
N ALA A 209 -24.30 -4.51 -44.45
CA ALA A 209 -23.94 -5.83 -44.94
C ALA A 209 -24.66 -6.05 -46.29
N ALA A 210 -24.16 -5.39 -47.33
CA ALA A 210 -24.65 -5.52 -48.68
C ALA A 210 -24.03 -6.80 -49.23
N ARG A 211 -24.86 -7.84 -49.21
CA ARG A 211 -24.83 -8.98 -50.12
C ARG A 211 -23.61 -9.90 -49.98
N GLY A 212 -23.76 -10.84 -49.08
CA GLY A 212 -23.18 -12.17 -49.17
C GLY A 212 -24.16 -13.13 -48.54
N ALA A 213 -25.20 -13.51 -49.30
CA ALA A 213 -25.89 -14.75 -49.00
C ALA A 213 -24.81 -15.83 -49.05
N VAL A 214 -24.38 -16.30 -47.88
CA VAL A 214 -23.77 -17.61 -47.78
C VAL A 214 -24.94 -18.54 -48.06
N GLU A 215 -25.05 -18.90 -49.32
CA GLU A 215 -25.79 -20.07 -49.76
C GLU A 215 -25.23 -21.24 -48.93
N GLU A 216 -25.99 -21.67 -47.93
CA GLU A 216 -25.71 -22.94 -47.27
C GLU A 216 -25.59 -23.98 -48.38
N PRO A 217 -24.50 -24.77 -48.45
CA PRO A 217 -24.49 -25.92 -49.33
C PRO A 217 -25.63 -26.81 -48.85
N GLY A 218 -26.67 -26.92 -49.68
CA GLY A 218 -27.78 -27.82 -49.44
C GLY A 218 -27.27 -29.23 -49.16
N PRO A 219 -27.96 -30.01 -48.33
CA PRO A 219 -27.59 -31.40 -48.08
C PRO A 219 -27.44 -32.12 -49.42
N PRO A 220 -26.42 -32.98 -49.59
CA PRO A 220 -26.26 -33.73 -50.83
C PRO A 220 -27.53 -34.54 -51.05
N ASP A 221 -28.29 -34.15 -52.07
CA ASP A 221 -29.50 -34.84 -52.47
C ASP A 221 -29.18 -36.30 -52.74
N ALA A 222 -30.08 -37.11 -52.21
CA ALA A 222 -30.36 -38.45 -52.68
C ALA A 222 -30.50 -38.42 -54.22
N VAL A 223 -29.43 -38.81 -54.90
CA VAL A 223 -29.45 -39.21 -56.30
C VAL A 223 -29.08 -40.69 -56.31
N GLU A 224 -30.15 -41.50 -56.41
CA GLU A 224 -30.18 -42.62 -57.36
C GLU A 224 -29.47 -43.91 -56.91
N ALA A 225 -30.04 -44.53 -55.88
CA ALA A 225 -30.05 -45.99 -55.74
C ALA A 225 -31.29 -46.54 -56.48
N ALA A 226 -31.23 -46.55 -57.80
CA ALA A 226 -32.08 -47.38 -58.65
C ALA A 226 -31.23 -47.82 -59.84
N ASP A 227 -31.37 -49.10 -60.18
CA ASP A 227 -30.82 -49.76 -61.36
C ASP A 227 -29.36 -50.26 -61.29
N ALA A 228 -29.17 -51.43 -60.67
CA ALA A 228 -28.44 -52.56 -61.26
C ALA A 228 -28.54 -53.85 -60.40
N GLU A 229 -29.60 -54.63 -60.58
CA GLU A 229 -29.45 -56.08 -60.78
C GLU A 229 -29.43 -56.28 -62.31
N PRO A 230 -28.58 -57.16 -62.90
CA PRO A 230 -28.66 -58.60 -62.63
C PRO A 230 -27.35 -59.43 -62.70
N GLU A 231 -27.46 -60.64 -62.14
CA GLU A 231 -26.90 -61.92 -62.58
C GLU A 231 -25.40 -62.27 -62.60
N ALA A 232 -25.16 -63.43 -61.98
CA ALA A 232 -24.33 -64.56 -62.41
C ALA A 232 -22.85 -64.64 -61.97
N GLN A 233 -22.62 -65.48 -60.95
CA GLN A 233 -21.51 -66.43 -60.92
C GLN A 233 -21.90 -67.69 -60.12
N ARG A 234 -22.27 -68.72 -60.87
CA ARG A 234 -22.03 -70.14 -60.58
C ARG A 234 -20.98 -70.62 -61.56
#